data_AF-A0AA39FGM8-F1
#
_entry.id   AF-A0AA39FGM8-F1
#
_cell.length_a   1.000
_cell.length_b   1.000
_cell.length_c   1.000
_cell.angle_alpha   90.00
_cell.angle_beta   90.00
_cell.angle_gamma   90.00
#
_symmetry.space_group_name_H-M   'P 1'
#
loop_
_entity.id
_entity.type
_entity.pdbx_description
1 polymer ?
#
loop_
_entity_poly.entity_id
_entity_poly.type
_entity_poly.pdbx_seq_one_letter_code
_entity_poly.pdbx_strand_id
1 'polypeptide(L)'
;MDKLRFDFKMRGTSDGKSNILCLTSIGTPDGRSFAIPDEYQPTHIHIELITSQVYSRVRNTLKIKNQFRQVWITLTDNLRKVYLDDENNLLFEDFYLEEISEKEIEKSQTNTSEDTMKKLFEKVLESKQQTSEVENLNKIAKDFMIEKFDERNSDPSQWINEFEKECARCAIKEDRKIIEILKFFLVKSGADWYMCMILKYTVESEWNNWKTNFIDTFGYKDWSPINYSH
;
A
#
# COMPACT_ATOMS: atom_id res chain seq x y z
N MET A 1 24.99 19.70 -16.80
CA MET A 1 23.82 18.92 -17.25
C MET A 1 22.78 19.85 -17.86
N ASP A 2 22.08 19.45 -18.93
CA ASP A 2 21.16 20.37 -19.65
C ASP A 2 19.68 20.22 -19.27
N LYS A 3 19.32 19.07 -18.72
CA LYS A 3 17.96 18.76 -18.27
C LYS A 3 18.02 17.80 -17.08
N LEU A 4 16.99 17.87 -16.24
CA LEU A 4 16.75 16.92 -15.15
C LEU A 4 15.33 16.36 -15.26
N ARG A 5 15.12 15.16 -14.73
CA ARG A 5 13.79 14.55 -14.58
C ARG A 5 13.26 14.90 -13.20
N PHE A 6 12.11 15.53 -13.13
CA PHE A 6 11.43 15.85 -11.87
C PHE A 6 10.28 14.88 -11.68
N ASP A 7 10.30 14.16 -10.56
CA ASP A 7 9.32 13.11 -10.26
C ASP A 7 8.31 13.64 -9.24
N PHE A 8 7.07 13.81 -9.68
CA PHE A 8 5.99 14.38 -8.89
C PHE A 8 5.02 13.30 -8.42
N LYS A 9 4.49 13.45 -7.20
CA LYS A 9 3.46 12.58 -6.63
C LYS A 9 2.42 13.37 -5.86
N MET A 10 1.15 13.03 -6.04
CA MET A 10 0.05 13.58 -5.24
C MET A 10 -0.07 12.79 -3.94
N ARG A 11 0.25 13.42 -2.79
CA ARG A 11 0.12 12.81 -1.45
C ARG A 11 -1.12 13.38 -0.75
N GLY A 12 -1.73 12.57 0.12
CA GLY A 12 -2.72 13.10 1.06
C GLY A 12 -2.00 13.84 2.18
N THR A 13 -2.57 14.93 2.66
CA THR A 13 -2.08 15.63 3.85
C THR A 13 -2.52 14.89 5.13
N SER A 14 -1.92 15.26 6.27
CA SER A 14 -2.24 14.67 7.58
C SER A 14 -3.68 14.93 8.03
N ASP A 15 -4.36 15.93 7.45
CA ASP A 15 -5.76 16.26 7.76
C ASP A 15 -6.78 15.28 7.13
N GLY A 16 -6.33 14.41 6.22
CA GLY A 16 -7.16 13.42 5.52
C GLY A 16 -8.15 13.99 4.50
N LYS A 17 -8.22 15.31 4.35
CA LYS A 17 -9.20 16.04 3.52
C LYS A 17 -8.56 16.68 2.29
N SER A 18 -7.29 17.06 2.37
CA SER A 18 -6.59 17.74 1.29
C SER A 18 -5.50 16.88 0.64
N ASN A 19 -5.20 17.18 -0.62
CA ASN A 19 -4.09 16.57 -1.34
C ASN A 19 -3.04 17.64 -1.61
N ILE A 20 -1.77 17.26 -1.48
CA ILE A 20 -0.62 18.12 -1.76
C ILE A 20 0.23 17.48 -2.86
N LEU A 21 0.67 18.32 -3.78
CA LEU A 21 1.60 17.92 -4.82
C LEU A 21 3.02 17.97 -4.24
N CYS A 22 3.76 16.87 -4.39
CA CYS A 22 5.11 16.71 -3.89
C CYS A 22 6.08 16.42 -5.04
N LEU A 23 7.27 17.00 -4.99
CA LEU A 23 8.44 16.58 -5.76
C LEU A 23 9.19 15.55 -4.91
N THR A 24 9.22 14.29 -5.32
CA THR A 24 9.76 13.19 -4.51
C THR A 24 11.21 12.89 -4.82
N SER A 25 11.61 13.05 -6.08
CA SER A 25 12.96 12.74 -6.54
C SER A 25 13.32 13.51 -7.81
N ILE A 26 14.63 13.59 -8.05
CA ILE A 26 15.21 14.18 -9.26
C ILE A 26 16.07 13.13 -9.95
N GLY A 27 15.81 12.87 -11.23
CA GLY A 27 16.58 11.97 -12.07
C GLY A 27 17.54 12.72 -12.98
N THR A 28 18.72 12.14 -13.19
CA THR A 28 19.75 12.65 -14.10
C THR A 28 19.73 11.90 -15.43
N PRO A 29 20.26 12.50 -16.53
CA PRO A 29 20.27 11.87 -17.85
C PRO A 29 21.03 10.54 -17.94
N ASP A 30 21.95 10.29 -17.01
CA ASP A 30 22.72 9.04 -16.89
C ASP A 30 21.95 7.91 -16.16
N GLY A 31 20.70 8.15 -15.77
CA GLY A 31 19.82 7.14 -15.18
C GLY A 31 19.80 7.13 -13.66
N ARG A 32 20.65 7.92 -12.99
CA ARG A 32 20.62 8.03 -11.52
C ARG A 32 19.40 8.83 -11.05
N SER A 33 18.96 8.56 -9.83
CA SER A 33 17.81 9.22 -9.21
C SER A 33 18.15 9.57 -7.77
N PHE A 34 17.76 10.76 -7.33
CA PHE A 34 18.13 11.33 -6.04
C PHE A 34 16.88 11.75 -5.29
N ALA A 35 16.79 11.42 -4.00
CA ALA A 35 15.63 11.66 -3.17
C ALA A 35 15.58 13.12 -2.69
N ILE A 36 14.40 13.71 -2.71
CA ILE A 36 14.13 14.96 -2.00
C ILE A 36 13.71 14.60 -0.56
N PRO A 37 14.37 15.16 0.49
CA PRO A 37 14.00 14.89 1.87
C PRO A 37 12.54 15.27 2.14
N ASP A 38 11.84 14.52 2.99
CA ASP A 38 10.37 14.63 3.15
C ASP A 38 9.91 16.06 3.51
N GLU A 39 10.67 16.79 4.32
CA GLU A 39 10.38 18.20 4.66
C GLU A 39 10.39 19.12 3.43
N TYR A 40 11.23 18.79 2.44
CA TYR A 40 11.43 19.57 1.23
C TYR A 40 10.61 19.09 0.03
N GLN A 41 9.81 18.04 0.16
CA GLN A 41 9.02 17.55 -0.98
C GLN A 41 7.84 18.44 -1.42
N PRO A 42 7.12 19.17 -0.56
CA PRO A 42 5.97 19.98 -0.98
C PRO A 42 6.31 20.98 -2.10
N THR A 43 5.63 20.94 -3.25
CA THR A 43 6.06 21.74 -4.41
C THR A 43 6.00 23.25 -4.21
N HIS A 44 5.25 23.75 -3.23
CA HIS A 44 5.13 25.19 -2.96
C HIS A 44 6.43 25.84 -2.50
N ILE A 45 7.42 25.08 -2.03
CA ILE A 45 8.74 25.62 -1.68
C ILE A 45 9.71 25.67 -2.87
N HIS A 46 9.39 24.96 -3.96
CA HIS A 46 10.22 24.90 -5.17
C HIS A 46 9.88 26.07 -6.10
N ILE A 47 10.17 27.29 -5.67
CA ILE A 47 9.65 28.53 -6.30
C ILE A 47 10.00 28.64 -7.79
N GLU A 48 11.25 28.39 -8.17
CA GLU A 48 11.66 28.43 -9.59
C GLU A 48 11.05 27.30 -10.42
N LEU A 49 10.70 26.17 -9.80
CA LEU A 49 10.04 25.06 -10.49
C LEU A 49 8.57 25.36 -10.75
N ILE A 50 7.86 25.96 -9.78
CA ILE A 50 6.42 26.24 -9.90
C ILE A 50 6.09 27.33 -10.92
N THR A 51 7.04 28.19 -11.24
CA THR A 51 6.89 29.21 -12.29
C THR A 51 6.98 28.61 -13.69
N SER A 52 7.49 27.37 -13.82
CA SER A 52 7.65 26.72 -15.12
C SER A 52 6.31 26.32 -15.75
N GLN A 53 6.22 26.45 -17.08
CA GLN A 53 5.06 25.96 -17.84
C GLN A 53 4.88 24.45 -17.70
N VAL A 54 5.98 23.70 -17.52
CA VAL A 54 5.94 22.24 -17.31
C VAL A 54 5.22 21.92 -16.00
N TYR A 55 5.54 22.64 -14.91
CA TYR A 55 4.85 22.46 -13.64
C TYR A 55 3.34 22.73 -13.76
N SER A 56 2.94 23.80 -14.46
CA SER A 56 1.51 24.09 -14.69
C SER A 56 0.78 22.90 -15.35
N ARG A 57 1.40 22.25 -16.33
CA ARG A 57 0.87 21.03 -16.97
C ARG A 57 0.81 19.84 -16.01
N VAL A 58 1.84 19.63 -15.19
CA VAL A 58 1.86 18.58 -14.16
C VAL A 58 0.71 18.78 -13.16
N ARG A 59 0.56 19.99 -12.62
CA ARG A 59 -0.50 20.36 -11.67
C ARG A 59 -1.91 20.17 -12.26
N ASN A 60 -2.06 20.36 -13.56
CA ASN A 60 -3.33 20.12 -14.25
C ASN A 60 -3.62 18.64 -14.51
N THR A 61 -2.59 17.80 -14.52
CA THR A 61 -2.71 16.37 -14.80
C THR A 61 -2.86 15.53 -13.52
N LEU A 62 -2.13 15.87 -12.47
CA LEU A 62 -2.19 15.16 -11.19
C LEU A 62 -3.32 15.74 -10.34
N LYS A 63 -4.43 15.00 -10.19
CA LYS A 63 -5.62 15.42 -9.43
C LYS A 63 -6.01 14.44 -8.32
N ILE A 64 -5.70 13.16 -8.51
CA ILE A 64 -6.10 12.09 -7.61
C ILE A 64 -4.91 11.70 -6.73
N LYS A 65 -5.18 11.38 -5.46
CA LYS A 65 -4.19 10.87 -4.51
C LYS A 65 -3.45 9.66 -5.09
N ASN A 66 -2.16 9.55 -4.79
CA ASN A 66 -1.23 8.52 -5.27
C ASN A 66 -0.92 8.53 -6.78
N GLN A 67 -1.50 9.44 -7.57
CA GLN A 67 -0.99 9.64 -8.94
C GLN A 67 0.43 10.20 -8.91
N PHE A 68 1.24 9.78 -9.87
CA PHE A 68 2.60 10.25 -10.06
C PHE A 68 2.89 10.59 -11.52
N ARG A 69 3.87 11.46 -11.75
CA ARG A 69 4.38 11.80 -13.08
C ARG A 69 5.85 12.15 -13.04
N GLN A 70 6.59 11.61 -13.99
CA GLN A 70 7.98 11.99 -14.24
C GLN A 70 8.02 12.88 -15.47
N VAL A 71 8.70 14.02 -15.37
CA VAL A 71 8.82 14.97 -16.48
C VAL A 71 10.25 15.47 -16.60
N TRP A 72 10.76 15.49 -17.83
CA TRP A 72 12.04 16.10 -18.12
C TRP A 72 11.87 17.61 -18.31
N ILE A 73 12.68 18.39 -17.59
CA ILE A 73 12.68 19.85 -17.64
C ILE A 73 14.08 20.31 -18.01
N THR A 74 14.17 21.12 -19.06
CA THR A 74 15.41 21.81 -19.44
C THR A 74 15.76 22.83 -18.36
N LEU A 75 17.02 22.82 -17.91
CA LEU A 75 17.47 23.72 -16.85
C LEU A 75 17.69 25.13 -17.40
N THR A 76 16.92 26.08 -16.90
CA THR A 76 17.24 27.51 -16.99
C THR A 76 18.36 27.85 -16.01
N ASP A 77 18.99 29.01 -16.16
CA ASP A 77 20.04 29.46 -15.23
C ASP A 77 19.55 29.50 -13.78
N ASN A 78 18.28 29.87 -13.56
CA ASN A 78 17.68 29.87 -12.23
C ASN A 78 17.51 28.46 -11.67
N LEU A 79 16.93 27.53 -12.46
CA LEU A 79 16.76 26.14 -12.01
C LEU A 79 18.10 25.47 -11.76
N ARG A 80 19.12 25.78 -12.57
CA ARG A 80 20.48 25.27 -12.36
C ARG A 80 21.02 25.70 -11.01
N LYS A 81 20.88 26.98 -10.63
CA LYS A 81 21.33 27.48 -9.32
C LYS A 81 20.59 26.88 -8.12
N VAL A 82 19.33 26.47 -8.32
CA VAL A 82 18.52 25.89 -7.24
C VAL A 82 18.84 24.42 -7.00
N TYR A 83 19.13 23.65 -8.06
CA TYR A 83 19.25 22.20 -7.96
C TYR A 83 20.66 21.65 -8.19
N LEU A 84 21.59 22.48 -8.66
CA LEU A 84 22.96 22.08 -8.95
C LEU A 84 23.95 23.06 -8.31
N ASP A 85 25.04 22.53 -7.76
CA ASP A 85 26.23 23.34 -7.48
C ASP A 85 27.04 23.60 -8.78
N ASP A 86 28.14 24.33 -8.62
CA ASP A 86 29.08 24.64 -9.71
C ASP A 86 29.73 23.37 -10.31
N GLU A 87 29.80 22.27 -9.55
CA GLU A 87 30.36 20.97 -9.94
C GLU A 87 29.30 20.02 -10.54
N ASN A 88 28.04 20.46 -10.66
CA ASN A 88 26.87 19.69 -11.10
C ASN A 88 26.45 18.53 -10.16
N ASN A 89 26.74 18.63 -8.87
CA ASN A 89 26.12 17.79 -7.86
C ASN A 89 24.70 18.26 -7.56
N LEU A 90 23.79 17.30 -7.33
CA LEU A 90 22.40 17.62 -7.00
C LEU A 90 22.27 18.05 -5.55
N LEU A 91 21.65 19.21 -5.36
CA LEU A 91 21.35 19.77 -4.05
C LEU A 91 19.96 20.40 -4.04
N PHE A 92 19.48 20.69 -2.85
CA PHE A 92 18.37 21.60 -2.64
C PHE A 92 18.57 22.31 -1.30
N GLU A 93 18.44 23.65 -1.30
CA GLU A 93 18.90 24.48 -0.18
C GLU A 93 20.37 24.16 0.15
N ASP A 94 20.67 23.83 1.41
CA ASP A 94 22.03 23.53 1.87
C ASP A 94 22.35 22.01 1.90
N PHE A 95 21.53 21.17 1.26
CA PHE A 95 21.66 19.71 1.33
C PHE A 95 21.94 19.08 -0.02
N TYR A 96 22.98 18.23 -0.08
CA TYR A 96 23.15 17.31 -1.20
C TYR A 96 22.09 16.22 -1.14
N LEU A 97 21.52 15.89 -2.31
CA LEU A 97 20.48 14.87 -2.39
C LEU A 97 21.09 13.47 -2.35
N GLU A 98 20.42 12.56 -1.64
CA GLU A 98 20.85 11.17 -1.52
C GLU A 98 20.46 10.36 -2.76
N GLU A 99 21.40 9.58 -3.31
CA GLU A 99 21.14 8.72 -4.45
C GLU A 99 20.29 7.51 -4.04
N ILE A 100 19.19 7.30 -4.75
CA ILE A 100 18.27 6.19 -4.53
C ILE A 100 18.85 4.95 -5.22
N SER A 101 19.13 3.91 -4.44
CA SER A 101 19.63 2.65 -5.00
C SER A 101 18.55 1.91 -5.80
N GLU A 102 18.93 1.09 -6.79
CA GLU A 102 17.98 0.26 -7.56
C GLU A 102 17.09 -0.61 -6.65
N LYS A 103 17.62 -1.05 -5.50
CA LYS A 103 16.88 -1.81 -4.47
C LYS A 103 15.79 -1.01 -3.75
N GLU A 104 15.87 0.32 -3.76
CA GLU A 104 14.86 1.24 -3.20
C GLU A 104 13.85 1.70 -4.26
N ILE A 105 14.27 1.74 -5.52
CA ILE A 105 13.37 1.96 -6.68
C ILE A 105 12.41 0.78 -6.82
N GLU A 106 12.89 -0.46 -6.69
CA GLU A 106 12.03 -1.65 -6.69
C GLU A 106 11.00 -1.62 -5.55
N LYS A 107 11.43 -1.25 -4.34
CA LYS A 107 10.52 -1.07 -3.20
C LYS A 107 9.48 0.01 -3.49
N SER A 108 9.85 1.15 -4.08
CA SER A 108 8.93 2.27 -4.31
C SER A 108 8.01 2.11 -5.53
N GLN A 109 8.40 1.31 -6.53
CA GLN A 109 7.56 0.98 -7.69
C GLN A 109 6.60 -0.19 -7.44
N THR A 110 6.92 -1.12 -6.55
CA THR A 110 5.99 -2.21 -6.13
C THR A 110 5.17 -1.86 -4.89
N ASN A 111 5.40 -0.72 -4.25
CA ASN A 111 4.57 -0.26 -3.14
C ASN A 111 3.24 0.34 -3.66
N THR A 112 2.37 -0.53 -4.18
CA THR A 112 0.96 -0.46 -3.81
C THR A 112 0.95 -0.37 -2.28
N SER A 113 0.26 0.61 -1.69
CA SER A 113 0.24 0.77 -0.23
C SER A 113 -0.16 -0.52 0.49
N GLU A 114 -0.86 -1.42 -0.21
CA GLU A 114 -1.17 -2.77 0.21
C GLU A 114 0.05 -3.62 0.55
N ASP A 115 1.14 -3.64 -0.21
CA ASP A 115 2.27 -4.54 0.06
C ASP A 115 3.14 -4.05 1.22
N THR A 116 3.29 -2.74 1.36
CA THR A 116 3.94 -2.15 2.55
C THR A 116 3.07 -2.33 3.78
N MET A 117 1.75 -2.15 3.67
CA MET A 117 0.80 -2.41 4.75
C MET A 117 0.80 -3.89 5.11
N LYS A 118 0.74 -4.82 4.15
CA LYS A 118 0.82 -6.27 4.37
C LYS A 118 2.09 -6.65 5.11
N LYS A 119 3.26 -6.15 4.69
CA LYS A 119 4.54 -6.40 5.38
C LYS A 119 4.60 -5.78 6.77
N LEU A 120 4.02 -4.59 6.97
CA LEU A 120 3.95 -3.96 8.30
C LEU A 120 2.95 -4.69 9.21
N PHE A 121 1.83 -5.16 8.68
CA PHE A 121 0.86 -6.00 9.40
C PHE A 121 1.47 -7.35 9.75
N GLU A 122 2.12 -8.02 8.81
CA GLU A 122 2.87 -9.26 9.04
C GLU A 122 3.91 -9.05 10.14
N LYS A 123 4.69 -7.97 10.07
CA LYS A 123 5.68 -7.64 11.10
C LYS A 123 5.05 -7.28 12.45
N VAL A 124 3.86 -6.69 12.49
CA VAL A 124 3.12 -6.39 13.72
C VAL A 124 2.54 -7.68 14.33
N LEU A 125 1.99 -8.57 13.50
CA LEU A 125 1.56 -9.91 13.90
C LEU A 125 2.75 -10.72 14.45
N GLU A 126 3.90 -10.68 13.77
CA GLU A 126 5.13 -11.34 14.19
C GLU A 126 5.73 -10.71 15.47
N SER A 127 5.69 -9.38 15.61
CA SER A 127 6.24 -8.69 16.79
C SER A 127 5.48 -8.96 18.09
N LYS A 128 4.23 -9.42 18.00
CA LYS A 128 3.42 -9.88 19.14
C LYS A 128 3.63 -11.37 19.44
N GLN A 129 4.52 -12.06 18.72
CA GLN A 129 4.68 -13.51 18.76
C GLN A 129 6.13 -14.00 18.81
N GLN A 130 6.27 -15.26 19.18
CA GLN A 130 7.48 -16.04 19.04
C GLN A 130 7.48 -16.65 17.63
N THR A 131 8.46 -16.28 16.79
CA THR A 131 8.58 -16.65 15.36
C THR A 131 8.36 -18.15 15.06
N SER A 132 8.58 -19.04 16.03
CA SER A 132 8.34 -20.47 15.93
C SER A 132 6.86 -20.89 15.74
N GLU A 133 5.90 -20.09 16.22
CA GLU A 133 4.46 -20.44 16.13
C GLU A 133 3.89 -20.16 14.72
N VAL A 134 4.28 -19.06 14.09
CA VAL A 134 3.85 -18.70 12.72
C VAL A 134 4.38 -19.71 11.70
N GLU A 135 5.64 -20.13 11.83
CA GLU A 135 6.22 -21.16 10.98
C GLU A 135 5.47 -22.50 11.12
N ASN A 136 4.98 -22.80 12.32
CA ASN A 136 4.20 -24.02 12.58
C ASN A 136 2.83 -23.95 11.90
N LEU A 137 2.11 -22.82 12.01
CA LEU A 137 0.82 -22.63 11.34
C LEU A 137 0.93 -22.69 9.81
N ASN A 138 2.00 -22.15 9.23
CA ASN A 138 2.23 -22.25 7.77
C ASN A 138 2.46 -23.71 7.34
N LYS A 139 3.15 -24.52 8.14
CA LYS A 139 3.30 -25.96 7.87
C LYS A 139 1.95 -26.67 7.95
N ILE A 140 1.17 -26.40 9.00
CA ILE A 140 -0.17 -26.98 9.18
C ILE A 140 -1.11 -26.57 8.04
N ALA A 141 -1.03 -25.32 7.56
CA ALA A 141 -1.87 -24.83 6.47
C ALA A 141 -1.64 -25.59 5.15
N LYS A 142 -0.45 -26.16 4.92
CA LYS A 142 -0.18 -26.99 3.73
C LYS A 142 -0.90 -28.34 3.76
N ASP A 143 -1.28 -28.81 4.95
CA ASP A 143 -1.99 -30.08 5.13
C ASP A 143 -3.50 -29.91 4.97
N PHE A 144 -4.02 -28.69 4.88
CA PHE A 144 -5.45 -28.42 4.66
C PHE A 144 -5.87 -28.85 3.26
N MET A 145 -7.02 -29.52 3.17
CA MET A 145 -7.60 -29.98 1.91
C MET A 145 -8.78 -29.08 1.50
N ILE A 146 -8.55 -27.77 1.46
CA ILE A 146 -9.53 -26.77 1.05
C ILE A 146 -8.93 -25.80 0.03
N GLU A 147 -9.73 -25.39 -0.96
CA GLU A 147 -9.33 -24.35 -1.89
C GLU A 147 -9.31 -22.97 -1.23
N LYS A 148 -8.48 -22.07 -1.75
CA LYS A 148 -8.46 -20.68 -1.28
C LYS A 148 -9.75 -19.98 -1.69
N PHE A 149 -10.33 -19.19 -0.82
CA PHE A 149 -11.53 -18.40 -1.10
C PHE A 149 -11.23 -17.27 -2.07
N ASP A 150 -11.97 -17.18 -3.18
CA ASP A 150 -11.81 -16.10 -4.17
C ASP A 150 -13.12 -15.44 -4.63
N GLU A 151 -14.18 -15.52 -3.81
CA GLU A 151 -15.58 -15.08 -4.06
C GLU A 151 -16.29 -15.75 -5.25
N ARG A 152 -15.54 -16.28 -6.22
CA ARG A 152 -16.07 -16.81 -7.47
C ARG A 152 -16.16 -18.33 -7.44
N ASN A 153 -15.32 -18.98 -6.65
CA ASN A 153 -15.18 -20.43 -6.62
C ASN A 153 -16.04 -21.15 -5.57
N SER A 154 -16.64 -20.45 -4.60
CA SER A 154 -17.38 -21.12 -3.52
C SER A 154 -18.41 -20.21 -2.85
N ASP A 155 -19.53 -20.81 -2.41
CA ASP A 155 -20.47 -20.13 -1.52
C ASP A 155 -19.76 -19.77 -0.20
N PRO A 156 -19.83 -18.51 0.26
CA PRO A 156 -19.10 -18.07 1.46
C PRO A 156 -19.49 -18.82 2.74
N SER A 157 -20.78 -19.16 2.89
CA SER A 157 -21.26 -19.89 4.07
C SER A 157 -20.78 -21.34 4.05
N GLN A 158 -20.80 -21.98 2.89
CA GLN A 158 -20.26 -23.33 2.73
C GLN A 158 -18.74 -23.33 2.97
N TRP A 159 -18.01 -22.41 2.33
CA TRP A 159 -16.56 -22.36 2.39
C TRP A 159 -16.04 -22.14 3.81
N ILE A 160 -16.62 -21.19 4.55
CA ILE A 160 -16.16 -20.90 5.93
C ILE A 160 -16.44 -22.08 6.88
N ASN A 161 -17.50 -22.85 6.62
CA ASN A 161 -17.81 -24.07 7.37
C ASN A 161 -16.86 -25.23 7.01
N GLU A 162 -16.45 -25.35 5.75
CA GLU A 162 -15.42 -26.32 5.34
C GLU A 162 -14.05 -25.96 5.94
N PHE A 163 -13.70 -24.68 5.96
CA PHE A 163 -12.49 -24.19 6.61
C PHE A 163 -12.46 -24.52 8.10
N GLU A 164 -13.58 -24.33 8.80
CA GLU A 164 -13.70 -24.66 10.23
C GLU A 164 -13.58 -26.17 10.49
N LYS A 165 -14.12 -27.01 9.59
CA LYS A 165 -13.93 -28.47 9.66
C LYS A 165 -12.46 -28.86 9.47
N GLU A 166 -11.74 -28.20 8.57
CA GLU A 166 -10.32 -28.45 8.37
C GLU A 166 -9.48 -27.97 9.58
N CYS A 167 -9.84 -26.83 10.19
CA CYS A 167 -9.25 -26.42 11.46
C CYS A 167 -9.42 -27.49 12.55
N ALA A 168 -10.64 -28.04 12.69
CA ALA A 168 -10.91 -29.11 13.63
C ALA A 168 -10.12 -30.40 13.30
N ARG A 169 -10.01 -30.77 12.01
CA ARG A 169 -9.24 -31.94 11.54
C ARG A 169 -7.75 -31.80 11.86
N CYS A 170 -7.20 -30.60 11.73
CA CYS A 170 -5.82 -30.27 12.07
C CYS A 170 -5.62 -29.90 13.56
N ALA A 171 -6.62 -30.16 14.42
CA ALA A 171 -6.60 -29.89 15.86
C ALA A 171 -6.35 -28.43 16.26
N ILE A 172 -6.73 -27.48 15.40
CA ILE A 172 -6.71 -26.04 15.67
C ILE A 172 -8.04 -25.67 16.33
N LYS A 173 -8.02 -25.51 17.65
CA LYS A 173 -9.23 -25.23 18.46
C LYS A 173 -9.28 -23.84 19.07
N GLU A 174 -8.14 -23.16 19.15
CA GLU A 174 -8.05 -21.83 19.74
C GLU A 174 -8.47 -20.80 18.68
N ASP A 175 -9.47 -19.97 19.00
CA ASP A 175 -9.99 -18.92 18.12
C ASP A 175 -8.89 -18.06 17.50
N ARG A 176 -7.92 -17.67 18.31
CA ARG A 176 -6.74 -16.94 17.85
C ARG A 176 -6.00 -17.66 16.72
N LYS A 177 -5.72 -18.96 16.88
CA LYS A 177 -5.01 -19.76 15.86
C LYS A 177 -5.86 -19.97 14.62
N ILE A 178 -7.18 -20.10 14.77
CA ILE A 178 -8.12 -20.18 13.65
C ILE A 178 -8.09 -18.88 12.84
N ILE A 179 -8.11 -17.72 13.51
CA ILE A 179 -8.00 -16.40 12.87
C ILE A 179 -6.63 -16.25 12.20
N GLU A 180 -5.55 -16.68 12.82
CA GLU A 180 -4.21 -16.54 12.25
C GLU A 180 -3.99 -17.41 11.01
N ILE A 181 -4.48 -18.65 11.03
CA ILE A 181 -4.29 -19.56 9.90
C ILE A 181 -5.20 -19.20 8.73
N LEU A 182 -6.33 -18.54 8.98
CA LEU A 182 -7.27 -18.08 7.94
C LEU A 182 -6.58 -17.26 6.85
N LYS A 183 -5.57 -16.44 7.19
CA LYS A 183 -4.87 -15.58 6.23
C LYS A 183 -4.27 -16.33 5.04
N PHE A 184 -3.90 -17.60 5.20
CA PHE A 184 -3.28 -18.41 4.16
C PHE A 184 -4.28 -18.87 3.09
N PHE A 185 -5.57 -18.83 3.40
CA PHE A 185 -6.67 -19.35 2.59
C PHE A 185 -7.53 -18.26 1.93
N LEU A 186 -7.22 -16.99 2.16
CA LEU A 186 -7.92 -15.87 1.57
C LEU A 186 -7.06 -15.22 0.47
N VAL A 187 -7.65 -14.95 -0.69
CA VAL A 187 -6.99 -14.24 -1.79
C VAL A 187 -7.81 -13.04 -2.27
N LYS A 188 -7.17 -12.11 -2.98
CA LYS A 188 -7.80 -10.90 -3.54
C LYS A 188 -8.55 -10.13 -2.43
N SER A 189 -9.83 -9.81 -2.66
CA SER A 189 -10.73 -9.14 -1.72
C SER A 189 -10.87 -9.84 -0.37
N GLY A 190 -10.75 -11.18 -0.31
CA GLY A 190 -10.72 -11.91 0.96
C GLY A 190 -9.51 -11.53 1.82
N ALA A 191 -8.34 -11.33 1.19
CA ALA A 191 -7.14 -10.91 1.91
C ALA A 191 -7.28 -9.47 2.42
N ASP A 192 -7.91 -8.58 1.65
CA ASP A 192 -8.15 -7.19 2.07
C ASP A 192 -9.18 -7.12 3.21
N TRP A 193 -10.22 -7.95 3.15
CA TRP A 193 -11.18 -8.12 4.24
C TRP A 193 -10.50 -8.60 5.53
N TYR A 194 -9.62 -9.59 5.43
CA TYR A 194 -8.87 -10.09 6.59
C TYR A 194 -8.11 -8.97 7.29
N MET A 195 -7.39 -8.15 6.52
CA MET A 195 -6.62 -7.02 7.06
C MET A 195 -7.54 -5.99 7.74
N CYS A 196 -8.70 -5.70 7.14
CA CYS A 196 -9.71 -4.85 7.78
C CYS A 196 -10.23 -5.44 9.09
N MET A 197 -10.42 -6.75 9.17
CA MET A 197 -10.91 -7.42 10.37
C MET A 197 -9.86 -7.50 11.46
N ILE A 198 -8.57 -7.64 11.13
CA ILE A 198 -7.48 -7.52 12.11
C ILE A 198 -7.53 -6.14 12.79
N LEU A 199 -7.78 -5.07 12.03
CA LEU A 199 -7.93 -3.72 12.59
C LEU A 199 -9.19 -3.57 13.46
N LYS A 200 -10.29 -4.19 13.06
CA LYS A 200 -11.60 -4.04 13.71
C LYS A 200 -11.75 -4.89 14.97
N TYR A 201 -11.34 -6.16 14.91
CA TYR A 201 -11.57 -7.16 15.94
C TYR A 201 -10.29 -7.68 16.59
N THR A 202 -9.13 -7.57 15.94
CA THR A 202 -7.84 -8.15 16.34
C THR A 202 -7.80 -9.68 16.29
N VAL A 203 -6.62 -10.29 16.47
CA VAL A 203 -6.46 -11.76 16.52
C VAL A 203 -6.96 -12.39 17.82
N GLU A 204 -7.16 -11.59 18.88
CA GLU A 204 -7.57 -12.08 20.19
C GLU A 204 -9.10 -12.13 20.36
N SER A 205 -9.86 -11.75 19.34
CA SER A 205 -11.33 -11.81 19.37
C SER A 205 -11.86 -13.22 19.16
N GLU A 206 -13.11 -13.43 19.54
CA GLU A 206 -13.85 -14.67 19.27
C GLU A 206 -13.99 -14.94 17.76
N TRP A 207 -13.72 -16.18 17.36
CA TRP A 207 -13.81 -16.64 15.97
C TRP A 207 -15.22 -16.44 15.40
N ASN A 208 -16.25 -16.63 16.21
CA ASN A 208 -17.64 -16.50 15.77
C ASN A 208 -17.94 -15.09 15.22
N ASN A 209 -17.33 -14.04 15.77
CA ASN A 209 -17.49 -12.67 15.27
C ASN A 209 -16.92 -12.51 13.85
N TRP A 210 -15.79 -13.15 13.57
CA TRP A 210 -15.16 -13.18 12.24
C TRP A 210 -16.02 -13.97 11.26
N LYS A 211 -16.49 -15.15 11.66
CA LYS A 211 -17.34 -16.02 10.84
C LYS A 211 -18.65 -15.32 10.45
N THR A 212 -19.35 -14.73 11.40
CA THR A 212 -20.58 -13.97 11.12
C THR A 212 -20.29 -12.80 10.18
N ASN A 213 -19.23 -12.02 10.43
CA ASN A 213 -18.90 -10.90 9.56
C ASN A 213 -18.50 -11.34 8.14
N PHE A 214 -17.80 -12.47 8.00
CA PHE A 214 -17.42 -13.04 6.71
C PHE A 214 -18.66 -13.37 5.88
N ILE A 215 -19.63 -14.06 6.49
CA ILE A 215 -20.91 -14.39 5.85
C ILE A 215 -21.71 -13.12 5.52
N ASP A 216 -21.75 -12.13 6.41
CA ASP A 216 -22.46 -10.87 6.15
C ASP A 216 -21.85 -10.03 5.02
N THR A 217 -20.53 -10.16 4.83
CA THR A 217 -19.76 -9.39 3.84
C THR A 217 -19.82 -10.03 2.46
N PHE A 218 -19.60 -11.35 2.40
CA PHE A 218 -19.49 -12.06 1.13
C PHE A 218 -20.76 -12.81 0.75
N GLY A 219 -21.61 -13.16 1.72
CA GLY A 219 -22.87 -13.86 1.48
C GLY A 219 -23.83 -13.05 0.63
N TYR A 220 -24.60 -13.76 -0.19
CA TYR A 220 -25.63 -13.14 -1.02
C TYR A 220 -26.69 -12.47 -0.14
N LYS A 221 -26.77 -11.14 -0.21
CA LYS A 221 -27.95 -10.40 0.22
C LYS A 221 -28.93 -10.43 -0.93
N ASP A 222 -29.90 -11.34 -0.87
CA ASP A 222 -31.11 -11.18 -1.67
C ASP A 222 -31.73 -9.83 -1.28
N TRP A 223 -31.62 -8.86 -2.19
CA TRP A 223 -32.38 -7.62 -2.07
C TRP A 223 -33.84 -8.02 -2.24
N SER A 224 -34.55 -8.25 -1.14
CA SER A 224 -36.01 -8.28 -1.16
C SER A 224 -36.48 -7.06 -1.94
N PRO A 225 -37.21 -7.21 -3.05
CA PRO A 225 -37.74 -6.07 -3.78
C PRO A 225 -38.58 -5.28 -2.80
N ILE A 226 -38.24 -4.00 -2.60
CA ILE A 226 -39.12 -3.07 -1.92
C ILE A 226 -40.37 -3.01 -2.78
N ASN A 227 -41.42 -3.75 -2.37
CA ASN A 227 -42.73 -3.63 -2.95
C ASN A 227 -43.21 -2.20 -2.67
N TYR A 228 -43.05 -1.31 -3.64
CA TYR A 228 -43.84 -0.11 -3.70
C TYR A 228 -45.28 -0.55 -3.97
N SER A 229 -46.06 -0.68 -2.90
CA SER A 229 -47.51 -0.74 -2.99
C SER A 229 -48.00 0.60 -3.54
N HIS A 230 -48.54 0.57 -4.75
CA HIS A 230 -49.29 1.64 -5.40
C HIS A 230 -50.60 1.94 -4.69
#